data_AF-D0V0M7-F1
#
_entry.id   AF-D0V0M7-F1
#
_cell.length_a   1.000
_cell.length_b   1.000
_cell.length_c   1.000
_cell.angle_alpha   90.00
_cell.angle_beta   90.00
_cell.angle_gamma   90.00
#
_symmetry.space_group_name_H-M   'P 1'
#
loop_
_entity.id
_entity.type
_entity.pdbx_description
1 polymer ?
#
loop_
_entity_poly.entity_id
_entity_poly.type
_entity_poly.pdbx_seq_one_letter_code
_entity_poly.pdbx_strand_id
1 'polypeptide(L)' 'GVILGADKAIVSKLLDQGKSLEKIYTIDRHIIAAVAGLTADANILIAQARIDSQRYQYTYGEEQPVE' A
#
# COMPACT_ATOMS: atom_id res chain seq x y z
N GLY A 1 6.29 12.14 12.98
CA GLY A 1 5.25 11.76 12.01
C GLY A 1 5.88 11.68 10.63
N VAL A 2 5.29 10.90 9.73
CA VAL A 2 5.79 10.68 8.35
C VAL A 2 4.65 10.95 7.37
N ILE A 3 4.97 11.54 6.22
CA ILE A 3 4.00 11.86 5.16
C ILE A 3 4.51 11.24 3.85
N LEU A 4 3.63 10.59 3.10
CA LEU A 4 3.90 10.13 1.74
C LEU A 4 3.12 10.98 0.74
N GLY A 5 3.81 11.48 -0.28
CA GLY A 5 3.23 12.15 -1.43
C GLY A 5 3.48 11.35 -2.69
N ALA A 6 2.46 11.18 -3.52
CA ALA A 6 2.59 10.48 -4.79
C ALA A 6 1.77 11.18 -5.89
N ASP A 7 2.39 11.37 -7.05
CA ASP A 7 1.74 11.96 -8.21
C ASP A 7 0.92 10.93 -8.99
N LYS A 8 -0.32 11.28 -9.34
CA LYS A 8 -1.24 10.46 -10.15
C LYS A 8 -1.29 11.01 -11.57
N ALA A 9 -0.43 10.49 -12.44
CA ALA A 9 -0.45 10.83 -13.86
C ALA A 9 -1.70 10.26 -14.54
N ILE A 10 -2.60 11.14 -14.98
CA ILE A 10 -3.80 10.76 -15.73
C ILE A 10 -3.42 10.67 -17.20
N VAL A 11 -3.37 9.44 -17.73
CA VAL A 11 -2.92 9.17 -19.11
C VAL A 11 -3.97 9.57 -20.15
N SER A 12 -5.26 9.56 -19.77
CA SER A 12 -6.37 9.99 -20.62
C SER A 12 -7.58 10.40 -19.79
N LYS A 13 -8.31 11.42 -20.25
CA LYS A 13 -9.57 11.87 -19.63
C LYS A 13 -10.72 10.87 -19.78
N LEU A 14 -10.60 9.93 -20.71
CA LEU A 14 -11.59 8.87 -20.96
C LEU A 14 -11.33 7.60 -20.15
N LEU A 15 -10.15 7.50 -19.53
CA LEU A 15 -9.81 6.36 -18.69
C LEU A 15 -10.50 6.53 -17.33
N ASP A 16 -11.25 5.50 -16.91
CA ASP A 16 -11.84 5.49 -15.57
C ASP A 16 -10.74 5.58 -14.51
N GLN A 17 -10.81 6.64 -13.70
CA GLN A 17 -9.83 6.96 -12.67
C GLN A 17 -10.09 6.22 -11.35
N GLY A 18 -10.82 5.10 -11.40
CA GLY A 18 -11.10 4.27 -10.22
C GLY A 18 -9.83 3.83 -9.47
N LYS A 19 -9.99 2.85 -8.57
CA LYS A 19 -8.91 2.37 -7.68
C LYS A 19 -7.60 1.96 -8.38
N SER A 20 -7.62 1.79 -9.70
CA SER A 20 -6.48 1.47 -10.56
C SER A 20 -5.34 2.52 -10.54
N LEU A 21 -5.62 3.79 -10.21
CA LEU A 21 -4.61 4.86 -10.15
C LEU A 21 -4.14 5.21 -8.72
N GLU A 22 -4.53 4.43 -7.70
CA GLU A 22 -3.98 4.64 -6.35
C GLU A 22 -2.49 4.24 -6.31
N LYS A 23 -1.70 5.04 -5.59
CA LYS A 23 -0.26 4.81 -5.38
C LYS A 23 0.14 4.76 -3.92
N ILE A 24 -0.79 5.05 -3.01
CA ILE A 24 -0.58 5.03 -1.57
C ILE A 24 -1.57 4.04 -0.99
N TYR A 25 -1.06 3.06 -0.24
CA TYR A 25 -1.84 1.97 0.29
C TYR A 25 -1.57 1.83 1.79
N THR A 26 -2.63 1.71 2.58
CA THR A 26 -2.54 1.33 3.99
C THR A 26 -2.29 -0.16 4.10
N ILE A 27 -1.24 -0.54 4.82
CA ILE A 27 -0.92 -1.94 5.16
C ILE A 27 -1.48 -2.27 6.54
N ASP A 28 -1.23 -1.40 7.52
CA ASP A 28 -1.76 -1.50 8.88
C ASP A 28 -2.03 -0.10 9.44
N ARG A 29 -2.56 0.01 10.66
CA ARG A 29 -2.88 1.30 11.30
C ARG A 29 -1.68 2.25 11.38
N HIS A 30 -0.49 1.71 11.55
CA HIS A 30 0.77 2.45 11.66
C HIS A 30 1.68 2.34 10.42
N ILE A 31 1.29 1.58 9.38
CA ILE A 31 2.11 1.32 8.20
C ILE A 31 1.37 1.74 6.91
N ILE A 32 2.01 2.61 6.15
CA ILE A 32 1.58 3.03 4.81
C ILE A 32 2.72 2.79 3.80
N ALA A 33 2.35 2.40 2.58
CA ALA A 33 3.30 2.20 1.50
C ALA A 33 2.92 3.04 0.28
N ALA A 34 3.92 3.71 -0.29
CA ALA A 34 3.81 4.36 -1.59
C ALA A 34 4.49 3.50 -2.65
N VAL A 35 3.86 3.37 -3.81
CA VAL A 35 4.28 2.48 -4.89
C VAL A 35 4.62 3.31 -6.12
N ALA A 36 5.74 2.94 -6.75
CA ALA A 36 6.10 3.36 -8.09
C ALA A 36 6.45 2.13 -8.94
N GLY A 37 6.05 2.13 -10.21
CA GLY A 37 6.27 1.00 -11.13
C GLY A 37 4.97 0.30 -11.51
N LEU A 38 5.02 -1.04 -11.67
CA LEU A 38 3.90 -1.83 -12.12
C LEU A 38 2.90 -2.06 -10.98
N THR A 39 1.71 -1.45 -11.08
CA THR A 39 0.65 -1.54 -10.06
C THR A 39 0.22 -3.00 -9.78
N ALA A 40 0.30 -3.89 -10.79
CA ALA A 40 -0.06 -5.29 -10.62
C ALA A 40 0.83 -6.00 -9.58
N ASP A 41 2.16 -5.84 -9.69
CA ASP A 41 3.11 -6.44 -8.76
C ASP A 41 2.93 -5.86 -7.36
N ALA A 42 2.74 -4.55 -7.27
CA ALA A 42 2.51 -3.87 -6.02
C ALA A 42 1.25 -4.37 -5.30
N ASN A 43 0.15 -4.62 -6.02
CA ASN A 43 -1.07 -5.16 -5.42
C ASN A 43 -0.82 -6.51 -4.74
N ILE A 44 0.02 -7.37 -5.35
CA ILE A 44 0.39 -8.67 -4.77
C ILE A 44 1.21 -8.45 -3.50
N LEU A 45 2.23 -7.58 -3.56
CA LEU A 45 3.09 -7.29 -2.41
C LEU A 45 2.32 -6.65 -1.25
N ILE A 46 1.43 -5.70 -1.53
CA ILE A 46 0.59 -5.04 -0.52
C ILE A 46 -0.39 -6.04 0.11
N ALA A 47 -1.00 -6.92 -0.68
CA ALA A 47 -1.88 -7.97 -0.15
C ALA A 47 -1.12 -8.91 0.79
N GLN A 48 0.09 -9.32 0.41
CA GLN A 48 0.95 -10.17 1.24
C GLN A 48 1.37 -9.45 2.52
N ALA A 49 1.84 -8.20 2.43
CA ALA A 49 2.26 -7.40 3.58
C ALA A 49 1.15 -7.19 4.61
N ARG A 50 -0.11 -7.00 4.17
CA ARG A 50 -1.27 -6.93 5.07
C ARG A 50 -1.46 -8.22 5.87
N ILE A 51 -1.35 -9.36 5.20
CA ILE A 51 -1.47 -10.67 5.84
C ILE A 51 -0.35 -10.85 6.85
N ASP A 52 0.88 -10.50 6.49
CA ASP A 52 2.04 -10.70 7.36
C ASP A 52 2.02 -9.77 8.58
N SER A 53 1.58 -8.52 8.43
CA SER A 53 1.41 -7.59 9.56
C SER A 53 0.40 -8.13 10.58
N GLN A 54 -0.76 -8.60 10.11
CA GLN A 54 -1.79 -9.16 10.97
C GLN A 54 -1.37 -10.49 11.61
N ARG A 55 -0.60 -11.32 10.89
CA ARG A 55 -0.02 -12.54 11.45
C ARG A 55 0.99 -12.23 12.55
N TYR A 56 1.86 -11.25 12.34
CA TYR A 56 2.81 -10.85 13.37
C TYR A 56 2.09 -10.37 14.63
N GLN A 57 1.10 -9.48 14.47
CA GLN A 57 0.29 -9.03 15.59
C GLN A 57 -0.42 -10.18 16.31
N TYR A 58 -0.94 -11.15 15.57
CA TYR A 58 -1.56 -12.34 16.14
C TYR A 58 -0.56 -13.22 16.90
N THR A 59 0.65 -13.40 16.37
CA THR A 59 1.68 -14.29 16.94
C THR A 59 2.38 -13.67 18.15
N TYR A 60 2.72 -12.39 18.09
CA TYR A 60 3.54 -11.72 19.10
C TYR A 60 2.74 -10.77 19.99
N GLY A 61 1.50 -10.43 19.63
CA GLY A 61 0.65 -9.53 20.41
C GLY A 61 1.02 -8.05 20.30
N GLU A 62 1.92 -7.70 19.38
CA GLU A 62 2.46 -6.36 19.18
C GLU A 62 2.39 -5.93 17.71
N GLU A 63 2.46 -4.62 17.45
CA GLU A 63 2.43 -4.09 16.09
C GLU A 63 3.71 -4.46 15.33
N GLN A 64 3.58 -4.88 14.06
CA GLN A 64 4.70 -5.25 13.19
C GLN A 64 5.68 -4.07 13.04
N PRO A 65 6.99 -4.22 13.34
CA PRO A 65 7.99 -3.21 13.02
C PRO A 65 8.00 -2.87 11.52
N VAL A 66 8.43 -1.66 11.17
CA VAL A 66 8.36 -1.17 9.78
C VAL A 66 9.52 -1.70 8.92
N GLU A 67 10.66 -1.99 9.56
CA GLU A 67 11.88 -2.54 8.95
C GLU A 67 11.73 -4.00 8.50
#